data_AF-A0A958IL57-F1
#
_entry.id   AF-A0A958IL57-F1
#
_cell.length_a   1.000
_cell.length_b   1.000
_cell.length_c   1.000
_cell.angle_alpha   90.00
_cell.angle_beta   90.00
_cell.angle_gamma   90.00
#
_symmetry.space_group_name_H-M   'P 1'
#
loop_
_entity.id
_entity.type
_entity.pdbx_description
1 polymer ?
#
loop_
_entity_poly.entity_id
_entity_poly.type
_entity_poly.pdbx_seq_one_letter_code
_entity_poly.pdbx_strand_id
1 'polypeptide(L)'
;AVVTIGADIAASRGILVVNSAGNSGDVAEPANTIGAPSDGDSVLAIGAVSSTGSLAGFSSRGPSADGRIKPDVCARGVSTVCASAFSQTGYAAVNGTSLSCPLVAGAAALVLEANPGLSNMEIIDALRSTADNAATPDRDFGWGVIDTYAASNFLSGIGNKTNLPEKIELYPAFPNPFNPATTINYALPEAENIELSVFNLLGQRVAVLFKGQQSAGEYRQRWDAGNQPAGVYFIVLESGKTRQVQKAVLLK
;
A
#
# COMPACT_ATOMS: atom_id res chain seq x y z
N ALA A 1 22.32 -13.56 8.54
CA ALA A 1 22.51 -14.73 9.44
C ALA A 1 21.41 -15.78 9.22
N VAL A 2 21.45 -16.98 9.83
CA VAL A 2 20.37 -18.00 9.68
C VAL A 2 19.00 -17.45 10.08
N VAL A 3 18.94 -16.65 11.14
CA VAL A 3 17.68 -16.01 11.58
C VAL A 3 17.16 -14.97 10.56
N THR A 4 18.05 -14.25 9.87
CA THR A 4 17.69 -13.33 8.77
C THR A 4 17.02 -14.10 7.63
N ILE A 5 17.60 -15.23 7.22
CA ILE A 5 17.02 -16.09 6.17
C ILE A 5 15.61 -16.55 6.55
N GLY A 6 15.40 -16.94 7.81
CA GLY A 6 14.06 -17.31 8.30
C GLY A 6 13.06 -16.16 8.24
N ALA A 7 13.50 -14.94 8.57
CA ALA A 7 12.69 -13.74 8.47
C ALA A 7 12.35 -13.40 7.00
N ASP A 8 13.32 -13.50 6.10
CA ASP A 8 13.10 -13.24 4.67
C ASP A 8 12.17 -14.28 4.04
N ILE A 9 12.22 -15.55 4.46
CA ILE A 9 11.25 -16.57 4.05
C ILE A 9 9.84 -16.22 4.54
N ALA A 10 9.69 -15.71 5.76
CA ALA A 10 8.38 -15.26 6.24
C ALA A 10 7.87 -14.07 5.40
N ALA A 11 8.76 -13.11 5.11
CA ALA A 11 8.45 -11.98 4.25
C ALA A 11 8.06 -12.40 2.83
N SER A 12 8.73 -13.38 2.24
CA SER A 12 8.39 -13.91 0.91
C SER A 12 7.02 -14.61 0.85
N ARG A 13 6.39 -14.86 2.02
CA ARG A 13 5.03 -15.43 2.14
C ARG A 13 3.98 -14.37 2.48
N GLY A 14 4.34 -13.09 2.42
CA GLY A 14 3.44 -11.97 2.69
C GLY A 14 3.32 -11.59 4.17
N ILE A 15 4.11 -12.21 5.06
CA ILE A 15 4.15 -11.81 6.47
C ILE A 15 5.01 -10.55 6.59
N LEU A 16 4.48 -9.47 7.15
CA LEU A 16 5.32 -8.33 7.52
C LEU A 16 6.15 -8.70 8.76
N VAL A 17 7.48 -8.74 8.60
CA VAL A 17 8.39 -9.00 9.72
C VAL A 17 8.90 -7.68 10.26
N VAL A 18 8.47 -7.33 11.47
CA VAL A 18 8.95 -6.16 12.22
C VAL A 18 9.92 -6.62 13.30
N ASN A 19 11.12 -6.06 13.34
CA ASN A 19 12.15 -6.45 14.29
C ASN A 19 12.82 -5.25 14.95
N SER A 20 13.22 -5.40 16.21
CA SER A 20 13.95 -4.38 16.94
C SER A 20 15.36 -4.21 16.40
N ALA A 21 15.80 -2.97 16.14
CA ALA A 21 17.16 -2.69 15.66
C ALA A 21 18.25 -3.28 16.58
N GLY A 22 18.02 -3.23 17.89
CA GLY A 22 18.95 -3.66 18.94
C GLY A 22 19.27 -2.52 19.90
N ASN A 23 19.87 -2.87 21.05
CA ASN A 23 20.21 -1.92 22.12
C ASN A 23 21.74 -1.78 22.28
N SER A 24 22.49 -1.86 21.18
CA SER A 24 23.96 -1.87 21.19
C SER A 24 24.59 -0.57 20.67
N GLY A 25 23.81 0.51 20.58
CA GLY A 25 24.26 1.80 20.06
C GLY A 25 25.22 2.58 20.96
N ASP A 26 25.27 2.35 22.26
CA ASP A 26 26.17 3.09 23.17
C ASP A 26 27.63 2.58 23.09
N VAL A 27 28.25 2.75 21.92
CA VAL A 27 29.61 2.33 21.58
C VAL A 27 30.37 3.49 20.91
N ALA A 28 31.70 3.40 20.86
CA ALA A 28 32.52 4.40 20.20
C ALA A 28 32.26 4.42 18.68
N GLU A 29 31.93 5.59 18.14
CA GLU A 29 31.66 5.77 16.71
C GLU A 29 32.96 5.83 15.87
N PRO A 30 32.93 5.37 14.60
CA PRO A 30 31.79 4.78 13.90
C PRO A 30 31.62 3.28 14.21
N ALA A 31 30.44 2.85 14.64
CA ALA A 31 30.17 1.43 14.89
C ALA A 31 28.83 0.96 14.31
N ASN A 32 28.89 -0.08 13.47
CA ASN A 32 27.71 -0.75 12.92
C ASN A 32 27.25 -1.78 13.95
N THR A 33 26.08 -1.57 14.53
CA THR A 33 25.55 -2.35 15.65
C THR A 33 24.19 -2.97 15.36
N ILE A 34 23.70 -2.81 14.13
CA ILE A 34 22.58 -3.58 13.58
C ILE A 34 22.96 -5.06 13.49
N GLY A 35 22.16 -5.89 14.15
CA GLY A 35 22.30 -7.34 14.13
C GLY A 35 21.22 -8.04 13.35
N ALA A 36 21.30 -9.37 13.28
CA ALA A 36 20.27 -10.18 12.66
C ALA A 36 19.06 -10.41 13.60
N PRO A 37 17.82 -10.46 13.07
CA PRO A 37 17.44 -10.36 11.65
C PRO A 37 17.18 -8.92 11.16
N SER A 38 17.44 -7.88 11.96
CA SER A 38 17.26 -6.47 11.56
C SER A 38 18.14 -6.05 10.37
N ASP A 39 19.17 -6.83 10.07
CA ASP A 39 19.99 -6.68 8.88
C ASP A 39 19.30 -7.14 7.59
N GLY A 40 18.15 -7.82 7.65
CA GLY A 40 17.42 -8.33 6.48
C GLY A 40 16.87 -7.23 5.57
N ASP A 41 16.80 -7.47 4.26
CA ASP A 41 16.28 -6.49 3.29
C ASP A 41 14.75 -6.38 3.35
N SER A 42 14.12 -7.51 3.67
CA SER A 42 12.67 -7.71 3.77
C SER A 42 12.17 -7.62 5.22
N VAL A 43 13.04 -7.24 6.15
CA VAL A 43 12.73 -7.06 7.58
C VAL A 43 12.66 -5.57 7.90
N LEU A 44 11.54 -5.13 8.49
CA LEU A 44 11.36 -3.77 8.97
C LEU A 44 12.02 -3.61 10.35
N ALA A 45 13.24 -3.07 10.37
CA ALA A 45 14.07 -2.81 11.54
C ALA A 45 13.70 -1.48 12.20
N ILE A 46 13.45 -1.52 13.51
CA ILE A 46 12.90 -0.39 14.26
C ILE A 46 13.91 0.18 15.26
N GLY A 47 14.32 1.43 15.04
CA GLY A 47 15.12 2.21 15.99
C GLY A 47 14.28 2.86 17.10
N ALA A 48 14.96 3.34 18.13
CA ALA A 48 14.32 3.95 19.30
C ALA A 48 14.61 5.44 19.41
N VAL A 49 13.55 6.23 19.58
CA VAL A 49 13.62 7.66 19.91
C VAL A 49 12.93 7.97 21.24
N SER A 50 13.21 9.14 21.81
CA SER A 50 12.45 9.72 22.92
C SER A 50 11.11 10.29 22.48
N SER A 51 10.32 10.79 23.43
CA SER A 51 9.07 11.52 23.15
C SER A 51 9.28 12.82 22.36
N THR A 52 10.51 13.34 22.29
CA THR A 52 10.89 14.53 21.51
C THR A 52 11.50 14.19 20.16
N GLY A 53 11.51 12.91 19.76
CA GLY A 53 12.13 12.45 18.52
C GLY A 53 13.66 12.33 18.57
N SER A 54 14.28 12.57 19.73
CA SER A 54 15.74 12.43 19.88
C SER A 54 16.14 10.94 19.89
N LEU A 55 17.15 10.57 19.10
CA LEU A 55 17.65 9.19 19.07
C LEU A 55 18.07 8.71 20.46
N ALA A 56 17.64 7.51 20.84
CA ALA A 56 18.12 6.88 22.06
C ALA A 56 19.56 6.44 21.88
N GLY A 57 20.44 6.75 22.85
CA GLY A 57 21.87 6.37 22.79
C GLY A 57 22.06 4.87 22.54
N PHE A 58 21.26 4.04 23.23
CA PHE A 58 21.30 2.59 23.10
C PHE A 58 20.81 2.07 21.73
N SER A 59 20.06 2.84 20.94
CA SER A 59 19.49 2.34 19.68
C SER A 59 20.60 1.91 18.72
N SER A 60 20.60 0.65 18.31
CA SER A 60 21.56 0.13 17.33
C SER A 60 21.49 0.91 16.02
N ARG A 61 22.66 1.13 15.42
CA ARG A 61 22.88 1.93 14.22
C ARG A 61 23.36 1.04 13.08
N GLY A 62 22.90 1.31 11.87
CA GLY A 62 23.41 0.65 10.68
C GLY A 62 24.77 1.23 10.24
N PRO A 63 25.13 1.09 8.96
CA PRO A 63 24.45 0.27 7.98
C PRO A 63 24.49 -1.22 8.36
N SER A 64 23.72 -2.05 7.65
CA SER A 64 23.94 -3.49 7.65
C SER A 64 25.35 -3.85 7.14
N ALA A 65 25.78 -5.10 7.32
CA ALA A 65 27.11 -5.55 6.91
C ALA A 65 27.41 -5.37 5.40
N ASP A 66 26.37 -5.37 4.57
CA ASP A 66 26.41 -5.15 3.13
C ASP A 66 26.09 -3.70 2.70
N GLY A 67 26.00 -2.76 3.65
CA GLY A 67 25.94 -1.32 3.37
C GLY A 67 24.52 -0.75 3.19
N ARG A 68 23.46 -1.53 3.41
CA ARG A 68 22.08 -1.02 3.36
C ARG A 68 21.79 -0.13 4.57
N ILE A 69 20.94 0.87 4.36
CA ILE A 69 20.45 1.74 5.44
C ILE A 69 19.61 0.90 6.40
N LYS A 70 19.99 0.93 7.67
CA LYS A 70 19.27 0.38 8.82
C LYS A 70 19.51 1.28 10.04
N PRO A 71 18.59 1.41 11.00
CA PRO A 71 17.21 0.88 10.98
C PRO A 71 16.40 1.46 9.80
N ASP A 72 15.21 0.92 9.54
CA ASP A 72 14.34 1.45 8.48
C ASP A 72 13.59 2.68 8.96
N VAL A 73 13.02 2.61 10.14
CA VAL A 73 12.27 3.70 10.75
C VAL A 73 12.45 3.67 12.26
N CYS A 74 12.01 4.73 12.93
CA CYS A 74 12.07 4.88 14.36
C CYS A 74 10.67 5.06 14.98
N ALA A 75 10.55 4.65 16.24
CA ALA A 75 9.39 4.95 17.08
C ALA A 75 9.83 5.11 18.54
N ARG A 76 8.90 5.58 19.39
CA ARG A 76 9.20 5.86 20.80
C ARG A 76 9.65 4.60 21.54
N GLY A 77 10.91 4.62 21.99
CA GLY A 77 11.53 3.53 22.76
C GLY A 77 12.12 4.00 24.09
N VAL A 78 12.06 5.29 24.42
CA VAL A 78 12.50 5.82 25.72
C VAL A 78 11.28 6.20 26.55
N SER A 79 11.28 5.75 27.81
CA SER A 79 10.22 5.95 28.79
C SER A 79 8.84 5.58 28.24
N THR A 80 8.78 4.53 27.43
CA THR A 80 7.53 4.05 26.85
C THR A 80 6.71 3.37 27.95
N VAL A 81 5.53 3.91 28.23
CA VAL A 81 4.60 3.34 29.19
C VAL A 81 3.91 2.13 28.58
N CYS A 82 4.05 0.97 29.22
CA CYS A 82 3.40 -0.28 28.83
C CYS A 82 2.82 -1.00 30.06
N ALA A 83 1.97 -2.00 29.81
CA ALA A 83 1.47 -2.87 30.88
C ALA A 83 2.66 -3.54 31.61
N SER A 84 2.60 -3.58 32.95
CA SER A 84 3.64 -4.21 33.74
C SER A 84 3.43 -5.72 33.80
N ALA A 85 4.46 -6.50 33.50
CA ALA A 85 4.41 -7.96 33.69
C ALA A 85 4.33 -8.37 35.17
N PHE A 86 4.59 -7.44 36.10
CA PHE A 86 4.62 -7.69 37.54
C PHE A 86 3.37 -7.17 38.26
N SER A 87 2.35 -6.68 37.52
CA SER A 87 1.11 -6.19 38.10
C SER A 87 -0.07 -6.44 37.17
N GLN A 88 -1.22 -6.84 37.73
CA GLN A 88 -2.44 -7.09 36.94
C GLN A 88 -3.08 -5.80 36.40
N THR A 89 -2.83 -4.66 37.05
CA THR A 89 -3.45 -3.36 36.72
C THR A 89 -2.42 -2.24 36.53
N GLY A 90 -1.14 -2.54 36.77
CA GLY A 90 -0.07 -1.56 36.77
C GLY A 90 0.54 -1.33 35.40
N TYR A 91 1.12 -0.13 35.24
CA TYR A 91 1.91 0.26 34.09
C TYR A 91 3.35 0.56 34.53
N ALA A 92 4.29 0.40 33.62
CA ALA A 92 5.69 0.74 33.84
C ALA A 92 6.23 1.51 32.63
N ALA A 93 7.16 2.44 32.88
CA ALA A 93 7.93 3.10 31.83
C ALA A 93 9.23 2.32 31.60
N VAL A 94 9.45 1.87 30.38
CA VAL A 94 10.60 1.02 30.02
C VAL A 94 11.32 1.59 28.80
N ASN A 95 12.63 1.33 28.72
CA ASN A 95 13.49 1.74 27.61
C ASN A 95 13.87 0.53 26.75
N GLY A 96 13.90 0.70 25.43
CA GLY A 96 14.44 -0.27 24.48
C GLY A 96 13.79 -0.19 23.11
N THR A 97 14.51 -0.62 22.07
CA THR A 97 13.93 -0.84 20.73
C THR A 97 12.81 -1.88 20.76
N SER A 98 12.83 -2.78 21.76
CA SER A 98 11.75 -3.74 22.04
C SER A 98 10.40 -3.10 22.34
N LEU A 99 10.37 -1.81 22.70
CA LEU A 99 9.14 -1.05 22.92
C LEU A 99 8.73 -0.30 21.65
N SER A 100 9.70 0.18 20.87
CA SER A 100 9.45 0.78 19.54
C SER A 100 8.89 -0.24 18.55
N CYS A 101 9.41 -1.47 18.56
CA CYS A 101 9.04 -2.54 17.64
C CYS A 101 7.53 -2.87 17.64
N PRO A 102 6.87 -3.17 18.79
CA PRO A 102 5.43 -3.42 18.81
C PRO A 102 4.59 -2.18 18.50
N LEU A 103 5.08 -0.96 18.75
CA LEU A 103 4.40 0.26 18.32
C LEU A 103 4.33 0.35 16.79
N VAL A 104 5.45 0.08 16.10
CA VAL A 104 5.46 0.07 14.63
C VAL A 104 4.70 -1.12 14.06
N ALA A 105 4.75 -2.30 14.70
CA ALA A 105 3.93 -3.44 14.28
C ALA A 105 2.42 -3.13 14.36
N GLY A 106 1.97 -2.47 15.43
CA GLY A 106 0.59 -1.99 15.55
C GLY A 106 0.24 -0.92 14.52
N ALA A 107 1.15 0.03 14.28
CA ALA A 107 0.97 1.04 13.24
C ALA A 107 0.85 0.42 11.84
N ALA A 108 1.69 -0.55 11.51
CA ALA A 108 1.64 -1.27 10.25
C ALA A 108 0.34 -2.08 10.08
N ALA A 109 -0.18 -2.66 11.18
CA ALA A 109 -1.48 -3.32 11.17
C ALA A 109 -2.62 -2.33 10.86
N LEU A 110 -2.57 -1.10 11.36
CA LEU A 110 -3.54 -0.05 11.02
C LEU A 110 -3.43 0.37 9.54
N VAL A 111 -2.21 0.45 8.99
CA VAL A 111 -2.01 0.72 7.55
C VAL A 111 -2.61 -0.39 6.69
N LEU A 112 -2.40 -1.65 7.08
CA LEU A 112 -3.00 -2.81 6.41
C LEU A 112 -4.52 -2.85 6.58
N GLU A 113 -5.06 -2.51 7.75
CA GLU A 113 -6.51 -2.42 7.96
C GLU A 113 -7.15 -1.37 7.05
N ALA A 114 -6.51 -0.20 6.93
CA ALA A 114 -6.98 0.86 6.03
C ALA A 114 -6.86 0.45 4.55
N ASN A 115 -5.89 -0.40 4.21
CA ASN A 115 -5.62 -0.83 2.83
C ASN A 115 -5.35 -2.36 2.77
N PRO A 116 -6.38 -3.22 2.84
CA PRO A 116 -6.20 -4.68 2.99
C PRO A 116 -5.52 -5.38 1.82
N GLY A 117 -5.40 -4.71 0.67
CA GLY A 117 -4.75 -5.24 -0.54
C GLY A 117 -3.23 -5.07 -0.57
N LEU A 118 -2.63 -4.35 0.39
CA LEU A 118 -1.20 -4.09 0.38
C LEU A 118 -0.39 -5.34 0.73
N SER A 119 0.69 -5.53 -0.02
CA SER A 119 1.77 -6.42 0.37
C SER A 119 2.54 -5.89 1.58
N ASN A 120 3.26 -6.79 2.25
CA ASN A 120 4.17 -6.41 3.33
C ASN A 120 5.23 -5.39 2.88
N MET A 121 5.76 -5.51 1.67
CA MET A 121 6.77 -4.58 1.16
C MET A 121 6.17 -3.20 0.85
N GLU A 122 4.94 -3.12 0.33
CA GLU A 122 4.25 -1.84 0.12
C GLU A 122 3.97 -1.12 1.45
N ILE A 123 3.69 -1.85 2.54
CA ILE A 123 3.56 -1.27 3.88
C ILE A 123 4.90 -0.71 4.37
N ILE A 124 6.01 -1.44 4.17
CA ILE A 124 7.35 -0.95 4.50
C ILE A 124 7.65 0.34 3.74
N ASP A 125 7.36 0.36 2.44
CA ASP A 125 7.62 1.52 1.60
C ASP A 125 6.75 2.71 1.98
N ALA A 126 5.48 2.50 2.34
CA ALA A 126 4.62 3.55 2.86
C ALA A 126 5.16 4.16 4.15
N LEU A 127 5.54 3.33 5.13
CA LEU A 127 6.10 3.79 6.39
C LEU A 127 7.43 4.54 6.22
N ARG A 128 8.31 4.06 5.34
CA ARG A 128 9.58 4.73 5.02
C ARG A 128 9.35 6.07 4.32
N SER A 129 8.44 6.11 3.35
CA SER A 129 8.26 7.28 2.50
C SER A 129 7.53 8.44 3.17
N THR A 130 6.77 8.16 4.24
CA THR A 130 6.06 9.19 5.01
C THR A 130 6.71 9.55 6.33
N ALA A 131 7.82 8.90 6.69
CA ALA A 131 8.57 9.22 7.88
C ALA A 131 9.30 10.57 7.77
N ASP A 132 9.61 11.18 8.90
CA ASP A 132 10.09 12.58 8.98
C ASP A 132 11.52 12.82 8.45
N ASN A 133 12.27 11.77 8.13
CA ASN A 133 13.61 11.81 7.52
C ASN A 133 13.64 11.13 6.13
N ALA A 134 12.48 10.93 5.49
CA ALA A 134 12.38 10.15 4.25
C ALA A 134 13.18 10.73 3.07
N ALA A 135 13.40 12.05 3.04
CA ALA A 135 14.16 12.73 2.00
C ALA A 135 15.68 12.50 2.11
N THR A 136 16.17 12.20 3.32
CA THR A 136 17.60 12.11 3.64
C THR A 136 17.87 10.97 4.63
N PRO A 137 17.53 9.72 4.28
CA PRO A 137 17.67 8.61 5.21
C PRO A 137 19.14 8.35 5.57
N ASP A 138 19.37 7.96 6.82
CA ASP A 138 20.71 7.76 7.37
C ASP A 138 20.79 6.48 8.23
N ARG A 139 21.99 6.18 8.72
CA ARG A 139 22.29 4.98 9.52
C ARG A 139 21.74 5.01 10.96
N ASP A 140 21.23 6.14 11.41
CA ASP A 140 20.84 6.37 12.80
C ASP A 140 19.32 6.31 12.94
N PHE A 141 18.63 7.12 12.14
CA PHE A 141 17.18 7.24 12.11
C PHE A 141 16.53 6.38 11.02
N GLY A 142 17.31 5.92 10.04
CA GLY A 142 16.74 5.38 8.82
C GLY A 142 15.99 6.47 8.09
N TRP A 143 14.77 6.17 7.69
CA TRP A 143 13.82 7.11 7.11
C TRP A 143 13.12 7.99 8.14
N GLY A 144 13.39 7.83 9.44
CA GLY A 144 12.90 8.74 10.48
C GLY A 144 11.78 8.16 11.35
N VAL A 145 11.13 9.01 12.12
CA VAL A 145 9.98 8.65 12.96
C VAL A 145 8.74 8.47 12.06
N ILE A 146 8.03 7.36 12.26
CA ILE A 146 6.85 7.04 11.44
C ILE A 146 5.70 8.04 11.65
N ASP A 147 5.02 8.37 10.54
CA ASP A 147 3.68 8.96 10.55
C ASP A 147 2.69 7.92 10.01
N THR A 148 1.97 7.26 10.91
CA THR A 148 1.01 6.20 10.58
C THR A 148 -0.17 6.72 9.76
N TYR A 149 -0.62 7.94 10.02
CA TYR A 149 -1.77 8.53 9.31
C TYR A 149 -1.38 8.88 7.87
N ALA A 150 -0.20 9.48 7.69
CA ALA A 150 0.34 9.70 6.36
C ALA A 150 0.55 8.35 5.64
N ALA A 151 1.12 7.35 6.30
CA ALA A 151 1.35 6.03 5.71
C ALA A 151 0.04 5.34 5.27
N SER A 152 -1.02 5.43 6.08
CA SER A 152 -2.33 4.84 5.72
C SER A 152 -2.98 5.53 4.51
N ASN A 153 -2.59 6.77 4.22
CA ASN A 153 -3.07 7.53 3.06
C ASN A 153 -2.06 7.59 1.91
N PHE A 154 -0.85 7.07 2.11
CA PHE A 154 0.28 7.18 1.17
C PHE A 154 -0.08 6.61 -0.20
N LEU A 155 -0.73 5.45 -0.22
CA LEU A 155 -1.13 4.77 -1.45
C LEU A 155 -2.51 5.20 -1.97
N SER A 156 -3.29 5.90 -1.14
CA SER A 156 -4.47 6.65 -1.60
C SER A 156 -4.09 7.93 -2.37
N GLY A 157 -2.89 8.46 -2.13
CA GLY A 157 -2.36 9.68 -2.78
C GLY A 157 -1.31 9.44 -3.88
N ILE A 158 -0.70 8.25 -3.93
CA ILE A 158 0.26 7.85 -4.97
C ILE A 158 -0.41 6.76 -5.78
N GLY A 159 -0.96 7.14 -6.94
CA GLY A 159 -1.75 6.26 -7.78
C GLY A 159 -1.11 4.89 -8.02
N ASN A 160 -1.83 3.85 -7.60
CA ASN A 160 -1.90 2.52 -8.20
C ASN A 160 -0.66 2.08 -9.00
N LYS A 161 0.39 1.67 -8.29
CA LYS A 161 1.25 0.57 -8.73
C LYS A 161 0.98 -0.55 -7.73
N THR A 162 -0.02 -1.41 -7.95
CA THR A 162 0.19 -2.68 -8.65
C THR A 162 -1.17 -3.29 -9.08
N ASN A 163 -1.50 -3.10 -10.36
CA ASN A 163 -2.42 -3.85 -11.25
C ASN A 163 -2.99 -2.86 -12.27
N LEU A 164 -2.11 -2.12 -12.97
CA LEU A 164 -2.56 -1.51 -14.21
C LEU A 164 -2.97 -2.67 -15.13
N PRO A 165 -4.12 -2.57 -15.80
CA PRO A 165 -4.53 -3.60 -16.74
C PRO A 165 -3.41 -3.87 -17.75
N GLU A 166 -3.14 -5.14 -18.09
CA GLU A 166 -2.12 -5.45 -19.10
C GLU A 166 -2.58 -5.12 -20.52
N LYS A 167 -3.89 -5.03 -20.70
CA LYS A 167 -4.55 -4.80 -21.99
C LYS A 167 -5.83 -4.01 -21.80
N ILE A 168 -6.30 -3.41 -22.89
CA ILE A 168 -7.64 -2.85 -22.94
C ILE A 168 -8.65 -3.99 -22.79
N GLU A 169 -9.60 -3.85 -21.87
CA GLU A 169 -10.62 -4.87 -21.64
C GLU A 169 -11.97 -4.24 -21.31
N LEU A 170 -13.03 -4.67 -22.00
CA LEU A 170 -14.42 -4.31 -21.73
C LEU A 170 -15.08 -5.49 -21.02
N TYR A 171 -15.37 -5.31 -19.73
CA TYR A 171 -15.95 -6.35 -18.90
C TYR A 171 -17.46 -6.50 -19.13
N PRO A 172 -18.04 -7.69 -18.87
CA PRO A 172 -19.48 -7.90 -18.92
C PRO A 172 -20.24 -6.85 -18.09
N ALA A 173 -21.24 -6.23 -18.70
CA ALA A 173 -22.12 -5.29 -18.02
C ALA A 173 -22.87 -6.00 -16.88
N PHE A 174 -22.96 -5.35 -15.72
CA PHE A 174 -23.65 -5.91 -14.56
C PHE A 174 -24.62 -4.89 -13.93
N PRO A 175 -25.89 -5.26 -13.70
CA PRO A 175 -26.53 -6.53 -14.10
C PRO A 175 -26.69 -6.66 -15.63
N ASN A 176 -26.85 -7.89 -16.14
CA ASN A 176 -27.25 -8.18 -17.53
C ASN A 176 -27.92 -9.57 -17.60
N PRO A 177 -29.22 -9.68 -17.88
CA PRO A 177 -30.16 -8.58 -18.21
C PRO A 177 -30.35 -7.55 -17.09
N PHE A 178 -30.79 -6.33 -17.43
CA PHE A 178 -30.88 -5.19 -16.49
C PHE A 178 -32.19 -4.41 -16.58
N ASN A 179 -32.57 -3.67 -15.53
CA ASN A 179 -33.77 -2.82 -15.50
C ASN A 179 -33.61 -1.61 -14.53
N PRO A 180 -33.76 -0.36 -14.98
CA PRO A 180 -33.47 0.14 -16.33
C PRO A 180 -31.98 0.47 -16.50
N ALA A 181 -31.16 0.27 -15.46
CA ALA A 181 -29.75 0.67 -15.45
C ALA A 181 -28.79 -0.51 -15.30
N THR A 182 -27.63 -0.41 -15.96
CA THR A 182 -26.50 -1.34 -15.83
C THR A 182 -25.19 -0.59 -15.65
N THR A 183 -24.18 -1.29 -15.14
CA THR A 183 -22.83 -0.77 -14.95
C THR A 183 -21.88 -1.42 -15.97
N ILE A 184 -21.17 -0.58 -16.70
CA ILE A 184 -20.14 -0.97 -17.66
C ILE A 184 -18.77 -0.70 -17.01
N ASN A 185 -18.02 -1.77 -16.77
CA ASN A 185 -16.63 -1.66 -16.32
C ASN A 185 -15.69 -1.88 -17.51
N TYR A 186 -14.59 -1.15 -17.56
CA TYR A 186 -13.53 -1.36 -18.54
C TYR A 186 -12.16 -0.94 -17.99
N ALA A 187 -11.11 -1.46 -18.61
CA ALA A 187 -9.73 -1.34 -18.19
C ALA A 187 -8.87 -0.75 -19.32
N LEU A 188 -7.94 0.14 -18.99
CA LEU A 188 -6.96 0.74 -19.89
C LEU A 188 -5.54 0.54 -19.35
N PRO A 189 -4.60 0.00 -20.16
CA PRO A 189 -3.21 -0.25 -19.74
C PRO A 189 -2.35 1.02 -19.72
N GLU A 190 -2.67 1.97 -20.58
CA GLU A 190 -1.98 3.25 -20.73
C GLU A 190 -2.98 4.36 -21.07
N ALA A 191 -2.50 5.61 -21.07
CA ALA A 191 -3.35 6.75 -21.35
C ALA A 191 -3.73 6.83 -22.83
N GLU A 192 -5.02 6.71 -23.15
CA GLU A 192 -5.53 6.70 -24.53
C GLU A 192 -6.81 7.55 -24.71
N ASN A 193 -7.08 7.94 -25.96
CA ASN A 193 -8.37 8.51 -26.35
C ASN A 193 -9.36 7.40 -26.64
N ILE A 194 -10.46 7.36 -25.87
CA ILE A 194 -11.48 6.33 -25.98
C ILE A 194 -12.88 6.89 -26.26
N GLU A 195 -13.73 6.07 -26.84
CA GLU A 195 -15.18 6.29 -26.91
C GLU A 195 -15.91 5.03 -26.42
N LEU A 196 -16.73 5.18 -25.38
CA LEU A 196 -17.63 4.15 -24.88
C LEU A 196 -19.06 4.52 -25.29
N SER A 197 -19.63 3.75 -26.22
CA SER A 197 -20.91 4.06 -26.86
C SER A 197 -21.86 2.86 -26.82
N VAL A 198 -23.16 3.13 -26.90
CA VAL A 198 -24.22 2.11 -26.91
C VAL A 198 -25.01 2.19 -28.20
N PHE A 199 -25.27 1.04 -28.81
CA PHE A 199 -25.98 0.90 -30.08
C PHE A 199 -27.18 -0.03 -29.95
N ASN A 200 -28.24 0.24 -30.71
CA ASN A 200 -29.38 -0.67 -30.85
C ASN A 200 -29.15 -1.73 -31.94
N LEU A 201 -30.11 -2.65 -32.14
CA LEU A 201 -30.05 -3.71 -33.16
C LEU A 201 -29.93 -3.20 -34.61
N LEU A 202 -30.35 -1.96 -34.89
CA LEU A 202 -30.24 -1.33 -36.20
C LEU A 202 -28.86 -0.68 -36.42
N GLY A 203 -27.95 -0.76 -35.43
CA GLY A 203 -26.64 -0.10 -35.48
C GLY A 203 -26.70 1.41 -35.22
N GLN A 204 -27.83 1.93 -34.73
CA GLN A 204 -27.93 3.34 -34.36
C GLN A 204 -27.33 3.55 -32.97
N ARG A 205 -26.48 4.58 -32.83
CA ARG A 205 -25.91 4.97 -31.53
C ARG A 205 -26.99 5.67 -30.70
N VAL A 206 -27.36 5.07 -29.57
CA VAL A 206 -28.40 5.57 -28.66
C VAL A 206 -27.82 6.31 -27.45
N ALA A 207 -26.55 6.08 -27.12
CA ALA A 207 -25.85 6.80 -26.05
C ALA A 207 -24.34 6.85 -26.29
N VAL A 208 -23.69 7.90 -25.79
CA VAL A 208 -22.24 7.99 -25.58
C VAL A 208 -22.06 8.11 -24.07
N LEU A 209 -21.46 7.09 -23.45
CA LEU A 209 -21.23 7.04 -22.01
C LEU A 209 -19.96 7.78 -21.62
N PHE A 210 -18.94 7.74 -22.49
CA PHE A 210 -17.71 8.49 -22.33
C PHE A 210 -17.05 8.74 -23.69
N LYS A 211 -16.43 9.91 -23.86
CA LYS A 211 -15.60 10.23 -25.02
C LYS A 211 -14.51 11.22 -24.63
N GLY A 212 -13.24 10.82 -24.80
CA GLY A 212 -12.11 11.68 -24.51
C GLY A 212 -10.87 10.90 -24.11
N GLN A 213 -9.84 11.62 -23.67
CA GLN A 213 -8.61 11.04 -23.15
C GLN A 213 -8.82 10.57 -21.71
N GLN A 214 -8.31 9.38 -21.40
CA GLN A 214 -8.34 8.82 -20.06
C GLN A 214 -7.01 8.13 -19.75
N SER A 215 -6.53 8.24 -18.52
CA SER A 215 -5.27 7.63 -18.07
C SER A 215 -5.36 6.10 -17.98
N ALA A 216 -4.24 5.45 -17.65
CA ALA A 216 -4.24 4.03 -17.32
C ALA A 216 -5.08 3.76 -16.05
N GLY A 217 -5.85 2.68 -16.03
CA GLY A 217 -6.65 2.27 -14.88
C GLY A 217 -7.93 1.54 -15.23
N GLU A 218 -8.70 1.21 -14.20
CA GLU A 218 -10.06 0.67 -14.34
C GLU A 218 -11.11 1.77 -14.17
N TYR A 219 -12.18 1.66 -14.94
CA TYR A 219 -13.21 2.67 -15.05
C TYR A 219 -14.59 2.06 -15.03
N ARG A 220 -15.53 2.83 -14.48
CA ARG A 220 -16.93 2.45 -14.32
C ARG A 220 -17.83 3.52 -14.90
N GLN A 221 -18.71 3.12 -15.82
CA GLN A 221 -19.74 3.98 -16.38
C GLN A 221 -21.12 3.36 -16.14
N ARG A 222 -22.02 4.14 -15.56
CA ARG A 222 -23.42 3.72 -15.38
C ARG A 222 -24.22 4.16 -16.59
N TRP A 223 -24.94 3.22 -17.19
CA TRP A 223 -25.93 3.53 -18.23
C TRP A 223 -27.33 3.33 -17.70
N ASP A 224 -28.10 4.42 -17.66
CA ASP A 224 -29.55 4.39 -17.42
C ASP A 224 -30.28 4.40 -18.77
N ALA A 225 -30.99 3.31 -19.06
CA ALA A 225 -31.71 3.11 -20.31
C ALA A 225 -33.22 3.29 -20.15
N GLY A 226 -33.70 4.01 -19.12
CA GLY A 226 -35.14 4.18 -18.85
C GLY A 226 -35.95 4.74 -20.03
N ASN A 227 -35.30 5.52 -20.91
CA ASN A 227 -35.92 6.10 -22.10
C ASN A 227 -35.79 5.21 -23.36
N GLN A 228 -35.23 4.00 -23.23
CA GLN A 228 -34.98 3.10 -24.35
C GLN A 228 -36.00 1.92 -24.35
N PRO A 229 -36.41 1.41 -25.52
CA PRO A 229 -37.26 0.21 -25.59
C PRO A 229 -36.57 -1.04 -25.00
N ALA A 230 -37.34 -1.95 -24.40
CA ALA A 230 -36.80 -3.26 -23.99
C ALA A 230 -36.23 -4.00 -25.22
N GLY A 231 -35.11 -4.70 -25.04
CA GLY A 231 -34.44 -5.37 -26.15
C GLY A 231 -32.94 -5.54 -25.97
N VAL A 232 -32.27 -5.84 -27.08
CA VAL A 232 -30.83 -6.08 -27.13
C VAL A 232 -30.09 -4.83 -27.56
N TYR A 233 -29.01 -4.52 -26.86
CA TYR A 233 -28.10 -3.41 -27.13
C TYR A 233 -26.67 -3.90 -27.19
N PHE A 234 -25.82 -3.17 -27.90
CA PHE A 234 -24.39 -3.42 -28.00
C PHE A 234 -23.62 -2.27 -27.39
N ILE A 235 -22.82 -2.57 -26.36
CA ILE A 235 -21.88 -1.62 -25.77
C ILE A 235 -20.55 -1.81 -26.51
N VAL A 236 -20.00 -0.71 -27.00
CA VAL A 236 -18.80 -0.68 -27.82
C VAL A 236 -17.78 0.23 -27.14
N LEU A 237 -16.59 -0.31 -26.87
CA LEU A 237 -15.42 0.44 -26.44
C LEU A 237 -14.43 0.54 -27.62
N GLU A 238 -14.15 1.75 -28.06
CA GLU A 238 -13.17 2.06 -29.11
C GLU A 238 -11.98 2.81 -28.49
N SER A 239 -10.76 2.35 -28.77
CA SER A 239 -9.50 2.93 -28.30
C SER A 239 -8.43 2.73 -29.37
N GLY A 240 -8.06 3.78 -30.08
CA GLY A 240 -7.09 3.70 -31.19
C GLY A 240 -7.47 2.66 -32.25
N LYS A 241 -6.75 1.52 -32.26
CA LYS A 241 -7.00 0.38 -33.18
C LYS A 241 -7.83 -0.75 -32.56
N THR A 242 -8.09 -0.68 -31.25
CA THR A 242 -8.81 -1.70 -30.50
C THR A 242 -10.30 -1.37 -30.45
N ARG A 243 -11.14 -2.36 -30.78
CA ARG A 243 -12.59 -2.25 -30.68
C ARG A 243 -13.14 -3.49 -30.00
N GLN A 244 -13.77 -3.31 -28.85
CA GLN A 244 -14.43 -4.38 -28.11
C GLN A 244 -15.93 -4.14 -28.06
N VAL A 245 -16.71 -5.22 -28.19
CA VAL A 245 -18.16 -5.17 -28.25
C VAL A 245 -18.72 -6.19 -27.28
N GLN A 246 -19.73 -5.80 -26.51
CA GLN A 246 -20.50 -6.72 -25.68
C GLN A 246 -22.00 -6.51 -25.86
N LYS A 247 -22.77 -7.56 -25.60
CA LYS A 247 -24.23 -7.58 -25.68
C LYS A 247 -24.84 -7.31 -24.31
N ALA A 248 -25.79 -6.38 -24.22
CA ALA A 248 -26.60 -6.12 -23.04
C ALA A 248 -28.10 -6.27 -23.35
N VAL A 249 -28.87 -6.77 -22.39
CA VAL A 249 -30.31 -7.01 -22.54
C VAL A 249 -31.08 -6.15 -21.54
N LEU A 250 -31.84 -5.18 -22.04
CA LEU A 250 -32.70 -4.33 -21.22
C LEU A 250 -34.05 -5.02 -21.01
N LEU A 251 -34.39 -5.24 -19.75
CA LEU A 251 -35.71 -5.60 -19.25
C LEU A 251 -36.42 -4.31 -18.78
N LYS A 252 -37.75 -4.26 -18.93
CA LYS A 252 -38.60 -3.20 -18.39
C LYS A 252 -39.32 -3.67 -17.14
#